data_AF-A0A2V9KKU0-F1
#
_entry.id   AF-A0A2V9KKU0-F1
#
_cell.length_a   1.000
_cell.length_b   1.000
_cell.length_c   1.000
_cell.angle_alpha   90.00
_cell.angle_beta   90.00
_cell.angle_gamma   90.00
#
_symmetry.space_group_name_H-M   'P 1'
#
loop_
_entity.id
_entity.type
_entity.pdbx_description
1 polymer ?
#
loop_
_entity_poly.entity_id
_entity_poly.type
_entity_poly.pdbx_seq_one_letter_code
_entity_poly.pdbx_strand_id
1 'polypeptide(L)'
;MRFAAPVFLLWLLLQQERVEFLSYDAAREVLAAAPEFAPDAGLPGSPAAWGAWIRERDREIRSRVDRGLEDSISNLVLFGTSFTRLPRFESAEDSAGPDGDLTDAAQARVRALVSALSGPADSERLRIVRGFLARRRVAPALLESFLAANLRRFILEAKSYAERLRAAESRGDPEALLAARGTLYASRGLSVDASLLPNYAVEHTLRALVAKSVLHAGQIRRIAVIGPGLDFADQREGHDFYPLQSLQAFAVMEGVLRLGLAKPEDLTAATFDLNPAVNAHIARLGEQARAGQPYVVQLPRA
;
A
#
# COMPACT_ATOMS: atom_id res chain seq x y z
N MET A 1 -17.41 -2.23 20.04
CA MET A 1 -17.35 -0.97 20.79
C MET A 1 -17.99 0.13 19.96
N ARG A 2 -19.00 0.83 20.49
CA ARG A 2 -19.58 2.02 19.83
C ARG A 2 -18.75 3.22 20.27
N PHE A 3 -17.89 3.73 19.39
CA PHE A 3 -17.23 5.01 19.64
C PHE A 3 -18.24 6.12 19.36
N ALA A 4 -18.54 6.95 20.38
CA ALA A 4 -19.13 8.26 20.16
C ALA A 4 -18.04 9.09 19.48
N ALA A 5 -18.21 9.40 18.19
CA ALA A 5 -17.19 10.04 17.37
C ALA A 5 -16.86 11.44 17.90
N PRO A 6 -15.60 11.72 18.30
CA PRO A 6 -15.13 13.09 18.28
C PRO A 6 -15.05 13.52 16.81
N VAL A 7 -15.53 14.74 16.53
CA VAL A 7 -15.47 15.35 15.20
C VAL A 7 -14.00 15.56 14.85
N PHE A 8 -13.41 14.63 14.09
CA PHE A 8 -12.07 14.79 13.56
C PHE A 8 -12.13 15.77 12.37
N LEU A 9 -11.67 16.99 12.61
CA LEU A 9 -11.48 18.00 11.57
C LEU A 9 -10.24 17.63 10.74
N LEU A 10 -10.43 16.82 9.70
CA LEU A 10 -9.43 16.61 8.66
C LEU A 10 -9.38 17.88 7.79
N TRP A 11 -8.37 18.71 8.02
CA TRP A 11 -8.06 19.84 7.14
C TRP A 11 -7.44 19.30 5.84
N LEU A 12 -8.24 19.29 4.76
CA LEU A 12 -7.74 19.04 3.40
C LEU A 12 -7.24 20.36 2.83
N LEU A 13 -5.94 20.44 2.56
CA LEU A 13 -5.43 21.41 1.60
C LEU A 13 -5.64 20.80 0.20
N LEU A 14 -6.71 21.21 -0.49
CA LEU A 14 -6.80 21.10 -1.96
C LEU A 14 -5.84 22.14 -2.56
N GLN A 15 -4.53 21.96 -2.36
CA GLN A 15 -3.57 22.65 -3.20
C GLN A 15 -3.61 21.96 -4.55
N GLN A 16 -3.62 22.74 -5.63
CA GLN A 16 -3.11 22.21 -6.89
C GLN A 16 -1.68 21.79 -6.60
N GLU A 17 -1.45 20.49 -6.46
CA GLU A 17 -0.15 19.94 -6.08
C GLU A 17 0.85 20.25 -7.20
N ARG A 18 1.55 21.37 -7.03
CA ARG A 18 2.72 21.65 -7.83
C ARG A 18 3.78 20.69 -7.33
N VAL A 19 4.14 19.71 -8.15
CA VAL A 19 5.23 18.78 -7.84
C VAL A 19 6.51 19.62 -7.70
N GLU A 20 6.99 19.74 -6.46
CA GLU A 20 8.24 20.40 -6.14
C GLU A 20 9.30 19.32 -5.89
N PHE A 21 10.34 19.33 -6.72
CA PHE A 21 11.46 18.42 -6.55
C PHE A 21 12.46 19.03 -5.56
N LEU A 22 12.88 18.24 -4.58
CA LEU A 22 13.93 18.61 -3.63
C LEU A 22 15.16 19.10 -4.40
N SER A 23 15.77 20.21 -3.98
CA SER A 23 17.01 20.71 -4.58
C SER A 23 18.22 19.88 -4.09
N TYR A 24 19.32 19.93 -4.83
CA TYR A 24 20.56 19.27 -4.39
C TYR A 24 21.02 19.84 -3.04
N ASP A 25 20.96 21.15 -2.86
CA ASP A 25 21.38 21.82 -1.62
C ASP A 25 20.54 21.36 -0.42
N ALA A 26 19.23 21.17 -0.61
CA ALA A 26 18.35 20.65 0.44
C ALA A 26 18.62 19.17 0.77
N ALA A 27 19.12 18.38 -0.19
CA ALA A 27 19.49 16.99 0.02
C ALA A 27 20.92 16.81 0.56
N ARG A 28 21.78 17.83 0.42
CA ARG A 28 23.23 17.74 0.61
C ARG A 28 23.63 17.15 1.97
N GLU A 29 22.99 17.57 3.05
CA GLU A 29 23.31 17.08 4.40
C GLU A 29 22.97 15.61 4.58
N VAL A 30 21.84 15.16 4.03
CA VAL A 30 21.43 13.75 4.06
C VAL A 30 22.39 12.90 3.23
N LEU A 31 22.78 13.39 2.04
CA LEU A 31 23.75 12.71 1.17
C LEU A 31 25.13 12.60 1.83
N ALA A 32 25.55 13.63 2.57
CA ALA A 32 26.82 13.63 3.30
C ALA A 32 26.79 12.72 4.54
N ALA A 33 25.64 12.61 5.21
CA ALA A 33 25.46 11.79 6.40
C ALA A 33 25.36 10.29 6.11
N ALA A 34 25.11 9.90 4.85
CA ALA A 34 24.87 8.53 4.46
C ALA A 34 25.70 8.15 3.20
N PRO A 35 27.04 8.19 3.29
CA PRO A 35 27.95 7.95 2.16
C PRO A 35 27.85 6.53 1.60
N GLU A 36 27.36 5.55 2.38
CA GLU A 36 27.04 4.21 1.89
C GLU A 36 25.93 4.18 0.83
N PHE A 37 25.18 5.28 0.66
CA PHE A 37 24.21 5.45 -0.42
C PHE A 37 24.77 6.24 -1.62
N ALA A 38 26.03 6.71 -1.59
CA ALA A 38 26.67 7.42 -2.70
C ALA A 38 27.62 6.51 -3.50
N PRO A 39 28.16 6.97 -4.63
CA PRO A 39 27.69 6.84 -6.02
C PRO A 39 27.45 5.42 -6.58
N ASP A 40 27.86 4.36 -5.88
CA ASP A 40 27.64 2.98 -6.36
C ASP A 40 26.15 2.55 -6.25
N ALA A 41 25.34 3.33 -5.51
CA ALA A 41 23.87 3.22 -5.47
C ALA A 41 23.15 4.07 -6.53
N GLY A 42 23.89 4.71 -7.46
CA GLY A 42 23.32 5.47 -8.57
C GLY A 42 22.87 6.90 -8.25
N LEU A 43 23.36 7.52 -7.15
CA LEU A 43 23.13 8.92 -6.83
C LEU A 43 24.03 9.86 -7.66
N PRO A 44 23.52 11.01 -8.14
CA PRO A 44 24.31 11.94 -8.93
C PRO A 44 25.30 12.69 -8.03
N GLY A 45 26.59 12.59 -8.32
CA GLY A 45 27.65 13.27 -7.57
C GLY A 45 27.76 14.78 -7.80
N SER A 46 26.81 15.40 -8.52
CA SER A 46 26.83 16.83 -8.79
C SER A 46 25.44 17.49 -8.74
N PRO A 47 25.36 18.77 -8.32
CA PRO A 47 24.13 19.56 -8.40
C PRO A 47 23.55 19.63 -9.83
N ALA A 48 24.42 19.64 -10.84
CA ALA A 48 24.03 19.76 -12.25
C ALA A 48 23.23 18.53 -12.74
N ALA A 49 23.58 17.33 -12.27
CA ALA A 49 22.88 16.09 -12.63
C ALA A 49 21.66 15.79 -11.74
N TRP A 50 21.58 16.40 -10.55
CA TRP A 50 20.52 16.16 -9.56
C TRP A 50 19.10 16.34 -10.13
N GLY A 51 18.87 17.46 -10.82
CA GLY A 51 17.55 17.78 -11.35
C GLY A 51 17.05 16.75 -12.38
N ALA A 52 17.94 16.23 -13.24
CA ALA A 52 17.58 15.19 -14.19
C ALA A 52 17.32 13.86 -13.48
N TRP A 53 18.19 13.49 -12.54
CA TRP A 53 18.10 12.26 -11.78
C TRP A 53 16.80 12.16 -10.95
N ILE A 54 16.46 13.19 -10.17
CA ILE A 54 15.27 13.15 -9.29
C ILE A 54 13.97 13.03 -10.10
N ARG A 55 13.93 13.64 -11.28
CA ARG A 55 12.80 13.53 -12.22
C ARG A 55 12.71 12.15 -12.86
N GLU A 56 13.84 11.53 -13.19
CA GLU A 56 13.87 10.15 -13.67
C GLU A 56 13.38 9.19 -12.58
N ARG A 57 13.88 9.34 -11.35
CA ARG A 57 13.45 8.53 -10.21
C ARG A 57 11.97 8.70 -9.88
N ASP A 58 11.44 9.92 -9.90
CA ASP A 58 10.00 10.15 -9.72
C ASP A 58 9.18 9.44 -10.79
N ARG A 59 9.56 9.53 -12.07
CA ARG A 59 8.89 8.81 -13.16
C ARG A 59 8.93 7.29 -12.97
N GLU A 60 10.10 6.75 -12.63
CA GLU A 60 10.27 5.32 -12.34
C GLU A 60 9.39 4.88 -11.16
N ILE A 61 9.42 5.60 -10.04
CA ILE A 61 8.63 5.31 -8.84
C ILE A 61 7.14 5.36 -9.16
N ARG A 62 6.68 6.40 -9.87
CA ARG A 62 5.26 6.51 -10.28
C ARG A 62 4.85 5.38 -11.23
N SER A 63 5.74 4.92 -12.10
CA SER A 63 5.45 3.75 -12.94
C SER A 63 5.19 2.47 -12.12
N ARG A 64 5.78 2.36 -10.92
CA ARG A 64 5.58 1.22 -10.01
C ARG A 64 4.24 1.28 -9.28
N VAL A 65 3.57 2.43 -9.21
CA VAL A 65 2.23 2.56 -8.62
C VAL A 65 1.20 1.77 -9.42
N ASP A 66 1.23 1.88 -10.75
CA ASP A 66 0.38 1.08 -11.64
C ASP A 66 0.64 -0.42 -11.45
N ARG A 67 1.91 -0.81 -11.39
CA ARG A 67 2.31 -2.21 -11.15
C ARG A 67 1.82 -2.73 -9.80
N GLY A 68 1.80 -1.88 -8.77
CA GLY A 68 1.29 -2.26 -7.46
C GLY A 68 -0.22 -2.47 -7.44
N LEU A 69 -0.98 -1.67 -8.22
CA LEU A 69 -2.40 -1.90 -8.39
C LEU A 69 -2.69 -3.17 -9.20
N GLU A 70 -1.88 -3.46 -10.21
CA GLU A 70 -1.91 -4.73 -10.94
C GLU A 70 -1.70 -5.93 -9.98
N ASP A 71 -0.72 -5.86 -9.08
CA ASP A 71 -0.49 -6.90 -8.06
C ASP A 71 -1.69 -7.05 -7.11
N SER A 72 -2.29 -5.94 -6.64
CA SER A 72 -3.47 -5.99 -5.78
C SER A 72 -4.72 -6.51 -6.51
N ILE A 73 -4.84 -6.32 -7.82
CA ILE A 73 -5.87 -6.97 -8.65
C ILE A 73 -5.63 -8.48 -8.73
N SER A 74 -4.38 -8.93 -8.87
CA SER A 74 -4.05 -10.36 -8.83
C SER A 74 -4.39 -10.99 -7.47
N ASN A 75 -4.09 -10.30 -6.37
CA ASN A 75 -4.54 -10.72 -5.02
C ASN A 75 -6.06 -10.80 -4.92
N LEU A 76 -6.79 -9.81 -5.48
CA LEU A 76 -8.25 -9.86 -5.53
C LEU A 76 -8.72 -11.10 -6.30
N VAL A 77 -8.13 -11.40 -7.46
CA VAL A 77 -8.48 -12.61 -8.22
C VAL A 77 -8.22 -13.86 -7.39
N LEU A 78 -7.11 -13.99 -6.68
CA LEU A 78 -6.76 -15.19 -5.93
C LEU A 78 -7.61 -15.37 -4.66
N PHE A 79 -7.75 -14.32 -3.86
CA PHE A 79 -8.24 -14.41 -2.49
C PHE A 79 -9.61 -13.78 -2.28
N GLY A 80 -10.05 -12.90 -3.19
CA GLY A 80 -11.29 -12.15 -3.06
C GLY A 80 -12.56 -13.00 -3.13
N THR A 81 -13.61 -12.49 -2.49
CA THR A 81 -14.91 -13.13 -2.33
C THR A 81 -16.06 -12.21 -2.74
N SER A 82 -15.82 -10.89 -2.81
CA SER A 82 -16.87 -9.91 -3.08
C SER A 82 -17.40 -9.93 -4.52
N PHE A 83 -16.62 -10.43 -5.48
CA PHE A 83 -16.97 -10.44 -6.89
C PHE A 83 -17.39 -11.82 -7.42
N THR A 84 -17.24 -12.89 -6.63
CA THR A 84 -17.49 -14.27 -7.06
C THR A 84 -17.77 -15.20 -5.90
N ARG A 85 -18.50 -16.31 -6.16
CA ARG A 85 -18.72 -17.40 -5.21
C ARG A 85 -17.78 -18.60 -5.42
N LEU A 86 -16.86 -18.50 -6.39
CA LEU A 86 -15.88 -19.56 -6.62
C LEU A 86 -14.97 -19.74 -5.39
N PRO A 87 -14.49 -20.96 -5.10
CA PRO A 87 -13.49 -21.18 -4.06
C PRO A 87 -12.29 -20.25 -4.24
N ARG A 88 -11.76 -19.72 -3.14
CA ARG A 88 -10.52 -18.95 -3.13
C ARG A 88 -9.32 -19.90 -3.15
N PHE A 89 -8.17 -19.37 -3.52
CA PHE A 89 -6.91 -20.07 -3.33
C PHE A 89 -6.38 -19.89 -1.91
N GLU A 90 -5.64 -20.87 -1.40
CA GLU A 90 -4.90 -20.76 -0.13
C GLU A 90 -3.53 -20.10 -0.36
N SER A 91 -2.93 -20.34 -1.53
CA SER A 91 -1.65 -19.76 -1.92
C SER A 91 -1.63 -19.37 -3.41
N ALA A 92 -0.68 -18.53 -3.81
CA ALA A 92 -0.52 -18.19 -5.22
C ALA A 92 -0.01 -19.39 -6.04
N GLU A 93 0.75 -20.28 -5.40
CA GLU A 93 1.33 -21.48 -5.97
C GLU A 93 0.27 -22.46 -6.48
N ASP A 94 -0.87 -22.57 -5.78
CA ASP A 94 -1.98 -23.45 -6.16
C ASP A 94 -2.72 -22.98 -7.43
N SER A 95 -2.49 -21.75 -7.85
CA SER A 95 -3.18 -21.13 -8.97
C SER A 95 -2.48 -21.30 -10.33
N ALA A 96 -1.29 -21.89 -10.34
CA ALA A 96 -0.55 -22.20 -11.56
C ALA A 96 0.03 -23.62 -11.58
N GLY A 97 0.14 -24.20 -12.77
CA GLY A 97 0.86 -25.46 -12.99
C GLY A 97 2.38 -25.29 -12.93
N PRO A 98 3.15 -26.40 -13.07
CA PRO A 98 4.62 -26.38 -13.01
C PRO A 98 5.28 -25.39 -13.99
N ASP A 99 4.68 -25.25 -15.18
CA ASP A 99 5.15 -24.37 -16.27
C ASP A 99 4.69 -22.90 -16.10
N GLY A 100 4.00 -22.59 -15.00
CA GLY A 100 3.47 -21.26 -14.69
C GLY A 100 2.19 -20.90 -15.46
N ASP A 101 1.57 -21.84 -16.18
CA ASP A 101 0.26 -21.65 -16.77
C ASP A 101 -0.84 -21.65 -15.70
N LEU A 102 -1.83 -20.77 -15.85
CA LEU A 102 -2.94 -20.67 -14.91
C LEU A 102 -3.81 -21.93 -14.95
N THR A 103 -4.17 -22.45 -13.78
CA THR A 103 -5.14 -23.55 -13.67
C THR A 103 -6.53 -23.12 -14.16
N ASP A 104 -7.38 -24.08 -14.51
CA ASP A 104 -8.77 -23.80 -14.91
C ASP A 104 -9.53 -23.02 -13.83
N ALA A 105 -9.25 -23.31 -12.56
CA ALA A 105 -9.82 -22.60 -11.42
C ALA A 105 -9.38 -21.12 -11.39
N ALA A 106 -8.10 -20.84 -11.66
CA ALA A 106 -7.59 -19.48 -11.71
C ALA A 106 -8.19 -18.70 -12.89
N GLN A 107 -8.26 -19.34 -14.07
CA GLN A 107 -8.91 -18.74 -15.24
C GLN A 107 -10.39 -18.46 -15.02
N ALA A 108 -11.11 -19.37 -14.35
CA ALA A 108 -12.52 -19.17 -14.01
C ALA A 108 -12.71 -17.94 -13.10
N ARG A 109 -11.80 -17.70 -12.16
CA ARG A 109 -11.84 -16.51 -11.30
C ARG A 109 -11.50 -15.24 -12.06
N VAL A 110 -10.57 -15.26 -13.01
CA VAL A 110 -10.33 -14.13 -13.92
C VAL A 110 -11.61 -13.78 -14.69
N ARG A 111 -12.29 -14.77 -15.30
CA ARG A 111 -13.59 -14.56 -15.98
C ARG A 111 -14.66 -14.00 -15.07
N ALA A 112 -14.73 -14.49 -13.83
CA ALA A 112 -15.67 -13.96 -12.85
C ALA A 112 -15.41 -12.48 -12.53
N LEU A 113 -14.14 -12.06 -12.43
CA LEU A 113 -13.80 -10.65 -12.24
C LEU A 113 -14.20 -9.81 -13.46
N VAL A 114 -13.93 -10.27 -14.69
CA VAL A 114 -14.37 -9.59 -15.92
C VAL A 114 -15.88 -9.40 -15.96
N SER A 115 -16.64 -10.44 -15.58
CA SER A 115 -18.10 -10.36 -15.47
C SER A 115 -18.55 -9.31 -14.44
N ALA A 116 -17.95 -9.34 -13.24
CA ALA A 116 -18.25 -8.36 -12.18
C ALA A 116 -17.90 -6.91 -12.57
N LEU A 117 -16.86 -6.71 -13.37
CA LEU A 117 -16.49 -5.39 -13.88
C LEU A 117 -17.52 -4.84 -14.87
N SER A 118 -18.32 -5.68 -15.51
CA SER A 118 -19.37 -5.26 -16.46
C SER A 118 -20.71 -4.91 -15.79
N GLY A 119 -20.92 -5.32 -14.54
CA GLY A 119 -22.14 -5.02 -13.77
C GLY A 119 -22.19 -3.61 -13.15
N PRO A 120 -23.34 -3.18 -12.63
CA PRO A 120 -23.45 -1.92 -11.87
C PRO A 120 -22.48 -1.93 -10.66
N ALA A 121 -21.73 -0.85 -10.44
CA ALA A 121 -20.79 -0.78 -9.32
C ALA A 121 -21.44 -0.21 -8.06
N ASP A 122 -21.64 -1.08 -7.07
CA ASP A 122 -21.77 -0.66 -5.67
C ASP A 122 -20.43 -0.76 -4.92
N SER A 123 -19.46 -1.50 -5.49
CA SER A 123 -18.14 -1.71 -4.88
C SER A 123 -17.12 -0.64 -5.32
N GLU A 124 -16.60 0.11 -4.36
CA GLU A 124 -15.49 1.06 -4.58
C GLU A 124 -14.26 0.40 -5.19
N ARG A 125 -13.97 -0.83 -4.75
CA ARG A 125 -12.87 -1.63 -5.26
C ARG A 125 -13.00 -1.88 -6.76
N LEU A 126 -14.16 -2.31 -7.22
CA LEU A 126 -14.42 -2.50 -8.65
C LEU A 126 -14.38 -1.18 -9.42
N ARG A 127 -14.81 -0.05 -8.83
CA ARG A 127 -14.64 1.28 -9.44
C ARG A 127 -13.17 1.63 -9.64
N ILE A 128 -12.29 1.34 -8.67
CA ILE A 128 -10.84 1.54 -8.80
C ILE A 128 -10.28 0.68 -9.92
N VAL A 129 -10.66 -0.60 -9.99
CA VAL A 129 -10.20 -1.52 -11.05
C VAL A 129 -10.63 -1.02 -12.43
N ARG A 130 -11.90 -0.63 -12.61
CA ARG A 130 -12.37 -0.06 -13.89
C ARG A 130 -11.64 1.23 -14.25
N GLY A 131 -11.45 2.13 -13.29
CA GLY A 131 -10.71 3.36 -13.50
C GLY A 131 -9.27 3.10 -13.94
N PHE A 132 -8.61 2.10 -13.35
CA PHE A 132 -7.28 1.67 -13.77
C PHE A 132 -7.27 1.11 -15.20
N LEU A 133 -8.14 0.15 -15.51
CA LEU A 133 -8.23 -0.46 -16.85
C LEU A 133 -8.54 0.58 -17.93
N ALA A 134 -9.42 1.54 -17.64
CA ALA A 134 -9.73 2.66 -18.53
C ALA A 134 -8.52 3.57 -18.76
N ARG A 135 -7.77 3.94 -17.69
CA ARG A 135 -6.52 4.72 -17.83
C ARG A 135 -5.47 3.99 -18.67
N ARG A 136 -5.38 2.67 -18.51
CA ARG A 136 -4.49 1.79 -19.29
C ARG A 136 -5.00 1.52 -20.71
N ARG A 137 -6.20 2.00 -21.05
CA ARG A 137 -6.85 1.82 -22.36
C ARG A 137 -6.99 0.35 -22.77
N VAL A 138 -7.22 -0.53 -21.79
CA VAL A 138 -7.47 -1.95 -22.06
C VAL A 138 -8.86 -2.07 -22.69
N ALA A 139 -8.93 -2.54 -23.94
CA ALA A 139 -10.20 -2.74 -24.63
C ALA A 139 -11.04 -3.81 -23.91
N PRO A 140 -12.39 -3.70 -23.89
CA PRO A 140 -13.25 -4.70 -23.25
C PRO A 140 -12.98 -6.14 -23.70
N ALA A 141 -12.74 -6.34 -25.00
CA ALA A 141 -12.43 -7.65 -25.58
C ALA A 141 -11.08 -8.25 -25.13
N LEU A 142 -10.19 -7.42 -24.55
CA LEU A 142 -8.86 -7.82 -24.07
C LEU A 142 -8.79 -7.90 -22.54
N LEU A 143 -9.88 -7.67 -21.81
CA LEU A 143 -9.86 -7.65 -20.35
C LEU A 143 -9.43 -8.99 -19.75
N GLU A 144 -10.01 -10.09 -20.25
CA GLU A 144 -9.69 -11.43 -19.74
C GLU A 144 -8.21 -11.78 -19.97
N SER A 145 -7.71 -11.58 -21.19
CA SER A 145 -6.31 -11.87 -21.51
C SER A 145 -5.33 -10.97 -20.77
N PHE A 146 -5.67 -9.69 -20.59
CA PHE A 146 -4.87 -8.76 -19.80
C PHE A 146 -4.77 -9.18 -18.33
N LEU A 147 -5.91 -9.48 -17.69
CA LEU A 147 -5.95 -9.89 -16.29
C LEU A 147 -5.29 -11.26 -16.07
N ALA A 148 -5.47 -12.20 -16.99
CA ALA A 148 -4.80 -13.50 -16.96
C ALA A 148 -3.27 -13.35 -17.09
N ALA A 149 -2.80 -12.54 -18.03
CA ALA A 149 -1.37 -12.27 -18.20
C ALA A 149 -0.76 -11.61 -16.95
N ASN A 150 -1.49 -10.67 -16.34
CA ASN A 150 -1.06 -10.03 -15.11
C ASN A 150 -0.98 -11.03 -13.93
N LEU A 151 -1.98 -11.91 -13.80
CA LEU A 151 -1.97 -12.94 -12.76
C LEU A 151 -0.80 -13.91 -12.95
N ARG A 152 -0.55 -14.37 -14.18
CA ARG A 152 0.60 -15.21 -14.52
C ARG A 152 1.92 -14.56 -14.12
N ARG A 153 2.11 -13.29 -14.50
CA ARG A 153 3.30 -12.50 -14.11
C ARG A 153 3.46 -12.47 -12.59
N PHE A 154 2.39 -12.13 -11.88
CA PHE A 154 2.38 -12.03 -10.43
C PHE A 154 2.84 -13.34 -9.75
N ILE A 155 2.32 -14.48 -10.20
CA ILE A 155 2.67 -15.81 -9.65
C ILE A 155 4.14 -16.15 -9.93
N LEU A 156 4.62 -15.92 -11.15
CA LEU A 156 6.02 -16.18 -11.52
C LEU A 156 7.00 -15.32 -10.71
N GLU A 157 6.67 -14.04 -10.50
CA GLU A 157 7.46 -13.15 -9.65
C GLU A 157 7.45 -13.62 -8.19
N ALA A 158 6.28 -13.98 -7.64
CA ALA A 158 6.15 -14.51 -6.29
C ALA A 158 7.04 -15.75 -6.07
N LYS A 159 7.02 -16.70 -7.02
CA LYS A 159 7.88 -17.88 -7.01
C LYS A 159 9.37 -17.50 -7.01
N SER A 160 9.76 -16.56 -7.88
CA SER A 160 11.15 -16.08 -7.94
C SER A 160 11.61 -15.45 -6.62
N TYR A 161 10.75 -14.67 -5.96
CA TYR A 161 11.06 -14.10 -4.65
C TYR A 161 11.25 -15.19 -3.57
N ALA A 162 10.37 -16.19 -3.54
CA ALA A 162 10.46 -17.30 -2.60
C ALA A 162 11.72 -18.15 -2.83
N GLU A 163 12.13 -18.36 -4.08
CA GLU A 163 13.39 -19.05 -4.44
C GLU A 163 14.62 -18.25 -4.01
N ARG A 164 14.64 -16.93 -4.25
CA ARG A 164 15.74 -16.05 -3.81
C ARG A 164 15.90 -16.06 -2.30
N LEU A 165 14.79 -16.03 -1.54
CA LEU A 165 14.84 -16.07 -0.08
C LEU A 165 15.35 -17.43 0.42
N ARG A 166 14.83 -18.54 -0.10
CA ARG A 166 15.31 -19.89 0.24
C ARG A 166 16.79 -20.08 -0.07
N ALA A 167 17.26 -19.55 -1.20
CA ALA A 167 18.67 -19.61 -1.60
C ALA A 167 19.60 -18.73 -0.76
N ALA A 168 19.08 -17.68 -0.10
CA ALA A 168 19.83 -16.89 0.88
C ALA A 168 19.87 -17.61 2.24
N GLU A 169 18.74 -18.18 2.68
CA GLU A 169 18.62 -18.93 3.93
C GLU A 169 19.51 -20.18 3.93
N SER A 170 19.60 -20.91 2.81
CA SER A 170 20.43 -22.12 2.70
C SER A 170 21.93 -21.86 2.80
N ARG A 171 22.40 -20.61 2.63
CA ARG A 171 23.81 -20.24 2.77
C ARG A 171 24.26 -20.08 4.22
N GLY A 172 23.32 -19.94 5.16
CA GLY A 172 23.63 -19.74 6.57
C GLY A 172 24.36 -18.44 6.90
N ASP A 173 24.39 -17.48 5.97
CA ASP A 173 25.03 -16.17 6.12
C ASP A 173 23.97 -15.09 6.50
N PRO A 174 24.00 -14.57 7.74
CA PRO A 174 23.07 -13.55 8.19
C PRO A 174 23.12 -12.24 7.39
N GLU A 175 24.30 -11.83 6.89
CA GLU A 175 24.44 -10.60 6.12
C GLU A 175 23.83 -10.75 4.72
N ALA A 176 24.10 -11.87 4.05
CA ALA A 176 23.46 -12.20 2.78
C ALA A 176 21.93 -12.31 2.91
N LEU A 177 21.43 -12.89 4.00
CA LEU A 177 19.99 -12.96 4.27
C LEU A 177 19.38 -11.57 4.50
N LEU A 178 20.05 -10.70 5.26
CA LEU A 178 19.62 -9.33 5.49
C LEU A 178 19.58 -8.54 4.18
N ALA A 179 20.64 -8.62 3.36
CA ALA A 179 20.71 -7.96 2.06
C ALA A 179 19.63 -8.46 1.09
N ALA A 180 19.40 -9.78 1.05
CA ALA A 180 18.35 -10.38 0.24
C ALA A 180 16.95 -9.89 0.65
N ARG A 181 16.67 -9.82 1.96
CA ARG A 181 15.40 -9.28 2.49
C ARG A 181 15.25 -7.78 2.21
N GLY A 182 16.32 -7.01 2.38
CA GLY A 182 16.32 -5.55 2.17
C GLY A 182 16.08 -5.14 0.72
N THR A 183 16.50 -5.97 -0.24
CA THR A 183 16.35 -5.69 -1.69
C THR A 183 15.24 -6.47 -2.36
N LEU A 184 14.50 -7.32 -1.63
CA LEU A 184 13.52 -8.25 -2.18
C LEU A 184 12.44 -7.53 -3.01
N TYR A 185 12.04 -6.34 -2.58
CA TYR A 185 10.97 -5.56 -3.19
C TYR A 185 11.48 -4.34 -3.98
N ALA A 186 12.79 -4.26 -4.26
CA ALA A 186 13.38 -3.11 -4.95
C ALA A 186 12.73 -2.83 -6.32
N SER A 187 12.32 -3.87 -7.04
CA SER A 187 11.67 -3.78 -8.37
C SER A 187 10.15 -4.04 -8.35
N ARG A 188 9.57 -4.35 -7.19
CA ARG A 188 8.15 -4.71 -7.07
C ARG A 188 7.26 -3.47 -7.23
N GLY A 189 6.04 -3.68 -7.70
CA GLY A 189 5.00 -2.66 -7.70
C GLY A 189 4.74 -2.11 -6.29
N LEU A 190 4.40 -0.83 -6.19
CA LEU A 190 4.06 -0.18 -4.93
C LEU A 190 2.60 -0.48 -4.61
N SER A 191 2.38 -1.50 -3.79
CA SER A 191 1.05 -2.00 -3.45
C SER A 191 0.18 -0.92 -2.82
N VAL A 192 -1.12 -0.97 -3.12
CA VAL A 192 -2.14 -0.19 -2.40
C VAL A 192 -2.49 -0.79 -1.05
N ASP A 193 -2.10 -2.04 -0.80
CA ASP A 193 -2.53 -2.79 0.38
C ASP A 193 -1.91 -2.24 1.65
N ALA A 194 -2.73 -2.05 2.68
CA ALA A 194 -2.27 -1.77 4.03
C ALA A 194 -2.09 -3.07 4.82
N SER A 195 -1.19 -3.04 5.81
CA SER A 195 -1.11 -4.07 6.86
C SER A 195 -1.35 -3.44 8.22
N LEU A 196 -2.05 -4.17 9.09
CA LEU A 196 -2.28 -3.77 10.48
C LEU A 196 -1.05 -3.98 11.37
N LEU A 197 -0.20 -4.98 11.06
CA LEU A 197 0.94 -5.37 11.89
C LEU A 197 1.94 -4.24 12.17
N PRO A 198 2.32 -3.39 11.19
CA PRO A 198 3.17 -2.23 11.43
C PRO A 198 2.63 -1.28 12.50
N ASN A 199 1.30 -1.13 12.63
CA ASN A 199 0.71 -0.24 13.63
C ASN A 199 0.99 -0.72 15.06
N TYR A 200 0.99 -2.04 15.30
CA TYR A 200 1.38 -2.59 16.60
C TYR A 200 2.85 -2.32 16.91
N ALA A 201 3.73 -2.39 15.91
CA ALA A 201 5.15 -2.06 16.09
C ALA A 201 5.35 -0.58 16.41
N VAL A 202 4.60 0.33 15.76
CA VAL A 202 4.61 1.77 16.06
C VAL A 202 4.16 2.01 17.49
N GLU A 203 3.03 1.43 17.90
CA GLU A 203 2.50 1.60 19.26
C GLU A 203 3.48 1.06 20.33
N HIS A 204 4.04 -0.13 20.11
CA HIS A 204 5.03 -0.70 21.01
C HIS A 204 6.26 0.20 21.13
N THR A 205 6.70 0.78 20.02
CA THR A 205 7.81 1.74 19.99
C THR A 205 7.47 3.00 20.79
N LEU A 206 6.29 3.60 20.57
CA LEU A 206 5.84 4.77 21.33
C LEU A 206 5.77 4.48 22.83
N ARG A 207 5.26 3.31 23.21
CA ARG A 207 5.20 2.85 24.61
C ARG A 207 6.60 2.74 25.22
N ALA A 208 7.56 2.19 24.47
CA ALA A 208 8.95 2.10 24.92
C ALA A 208 9.60 3.49 25.10
N LEU A 209 9.30 4.44 24.21
CA LEU A 209 9.78 5.82 24.32
C LEU A 209 9.20 6.55 25.54
N VAL A 210 7.91 6.32 25.85
CA VAL A 210 7.28 6.84 27.08
C VAL A 210 7.94 6.23 28.32
N ALA A 211 8.13 4.91 28.34
CA ALA A 211 8.76 4.22 29.48
C ALA A 211 10.20 4.68 29.73
N LYS A 212 10.90 5.13 28.68
CA LYS A 212 12.26 5.69 28.76
C LYS A 212 12.29 7.21 28.98
N SER A 213 11.14 7.84 29.20
CA SER A 213 11.01 9.30 29.35
C SER A 213 11.56 10.10 28.16
N VAL A 214 11.58 9.51 26.96
CA VAL A 214 11.95 10.21 25.72
C VAL A 214 10.75 11.00 25.19
N LEU A 215 9.54 10.46 25.37
CA LEU A 215 8.28 11.13 25.06
C LEU A 215 7.47 11.33 26.34
N HIS A 216 6.83 12.49 26.45
CA HIS A 216 5.97 12.89 27.56
C HIS A 216 4.53 13.11 27.11
N ALA A 217 3.62 13.13 28.08
CA ALA A 217 2.21 13.36 27.83
C ALA A 217 1.95 14.70 27.11
N GLY A 218 1.01 14.69 26.16
CA GLY A 218 0.59 15.87 25.40
C GLY A 218 1.62 16.47 24.43
N GLN A 219 2.73 15.80 24.16
CA GLN A 219 3.78 16.32 23.24
C GLN A 219 3.43 16.18 21.76
N ILE A 220 2.60 15.21 21.38
CA ILE A 220 2.23 14.98 19.98
C ILE A 220 0.99 15.81 19.65
N ARG A 221 1.11 16.66 18.62
CA ARG A 221 -0.02 17.46 18.07
C ARG A 221 -0.33 17.15 16.62
N ARG A 222 0.66 16.63 15.88
CA ARG A 222 0.57 16.39 14.44
C ARG A 222 1.16 15.03 14.12
N ILE A 223 0.42 14.25 13.34
CA ILE A 223 0.84 12.96 12.81
C ILE A 223 0.86 13.06 11.28
N ALA A 224 1.94 12.59 10.67
CA ALA A 224 2.00 12.37 9.22
C ALA A 224 2.11 10.86 8.98
N VAL A 225 1.14 10.30 8.24
CA VAL A 225 1.16 8.89 7.82
C VAL A 225 1.50 8.83 6.34
N ILE A 226 2.67 8.29 6.03
CA ILE A 226 3.14 8.09 4.66
C ILE A 226 2.81 6.66 4.26
N GLY A 227 2.01 6.49 3.22
CA GLY A 227 1.48 5.22 2.77
C GLY A 227 0.39 4.66 3.70
N PRO A 228 -0.71 5.40 3.97
CA PRO A 228 -1.81 4.90 4.81
C PRO A 228 -2.47 3.63 4.23
N GLY A 229 -2.31 3.40 2.92
CA GLY A 229 -2.82 2.25 2.20
C GLY A 229 -4.33 2.07 2.27
N LEU A 230 -4.80 0.99 1.66
CA LEU A 230 -6.17 0.51 1.66
C LEU A 230 -6.18 -0.99 1.90
N ASP A 231 -7.18 -1.50 2.58
CA ASP A 231 -7.43 -2.94 2.67
C ASP A 231 -8.06 -3.40 1.35
N PHE A 232 -7.27 -3.41 0.27
CA PHE A 232 -7.76 -3.68 -1.07
C PHE A 232 -8.01 -5.17 -1.26
N ALA A 233 -7.03 -6.03 -1.06
CA ALA A 233 -7.27 -7.47 -0.98
C ALA A 233 -6.26 -8.04 0.00
N ASP A 234 -6.70 -8.35 1.23
CA ASP A 234 -5.82 -8.90 2.26
C ASP A 234 -5.10 -10.14 1.71
N GLN A 235 -3.77 -10.03 1.64
CA GLN A 235 -2.85 -10.95 0.97
C GLN A 235 -2.74 -12.32 1.66
N ARG A 236 -3.39 -12.49 2.82
CA ARG A 236 -3.34 -13.73 3.61
C ARG A 236 -4.70 -14.39 3.79
N GLU A 237 -5.75 -13.57 3.96
CA GLU A 237 -7.03 -14.07 4.44
C GLU A 237 -8.23 -13.66 3.58
N GLY A 238 -8.05 -12.98 2.44
CA GLY A 238 -9.13 -12.76 1.47
C GLY A 238 -10.29 -11.93 2.01
N HIS A 239 -9.98 -10.94 2.84
CA HIS A 239 -10.95 -10.13 3.57
C HIS A 239 -11.52 -8.95 2.76
N ASP A 240 -12.04 -9.19 1.56
CA ASP A 240 -12.68 -8.15 0.74
C ASP A 240 -14.21 -8.05 0.94
N PHE A 241 -14.76 -8.78 1.91
CA PHE A 241 -16.20 -8.85 2.22
C PHE A 241 -16.75 -7.61 2.96
N TYR A 242 -15.87 -6.73 3.46
CA TYR A 242 -16.23 -5.43 4.02
C TYR A 242 -15.91 -4.29 3.02
N PRO A 243 -16.53 -3.11 3.19
CA PRO A 243 -16.22 -1.94 2.37
C PRO A 243 -14.73 -1.62 2.36
N LEU A 244 -14.21 -1.19 1.22
CA LEU A 244 -12.82 -0.73 1.11
C LEU A 244 -12.54 0.33 2.20
N GLN A 245 -11.44 0.18 2.93
CA GLN A 245 -11.12 1.01 4.08
C GLN A 245 -9.59 1.24 4.18
N SER A 246 -9.18 2.36 4.76
CA SER A 246 -7.84 2.59 5.32
C SER A 246 -7.89 2.53 6.86
N LEU A 247 -6.91 1.83 7.47
CA LEU A 247 -6.82 1.61 8.91
C LEU A 247 -5.71 2.40 9.60
N GLN A 248 -4.59 2.60 8.93
CA GLN A 248 -3.32 2.96 9.59
C GLN A 248 -3.39 4.29 10.34
N ALA A 249 -3.99 5.33 9.73
CA ALA A 249 -4.11 6.63 10.37
C ALA A 249 -4.90 6.55 11.69
N PHE A 250 -5.99 5.80 11.72
CA PHE A 250 -6.81 5.62 12.91
C PHE A 250 -6.10 4.81 13.99
N ALA A 251 -5.37 3.76 13.60
CA ALA A 251 -4.60 2.94 14.54
C ALA A 251 -3.47 3.74 15.21
N VAL A 252 -2.74 4.57 14.44
CA VAL A 252 -1.69 5.43 15.00
C VAL A 252 -2.28 6.50 15.92
N MET A 253 -3.38 7.14 15.51
CA MET A 253 -4.08 8.13 16.34
C MET A 253 -4.58 7.52 17.64
N GLU A 254 -5.21 6.34 17.59
CA GLU A 254 -5.64 5.61 18.78
C GLU A 254 -4.48 5.33 19.73
N GLY A 255 -3.36 4.81 19.20
CA GLY A 255 -2.17 4.51 20.00
C GLY A 255 -1.60 5.75 20.70
N VAL A 256 -1.50 6.87 19.97
CA VAL A 256 -1.04 8.16 20.53
C VAL A 256 -1.98 8.65 21.64
N LEU A 257 -3.30 8.60 21.42
CA LEU A 257 -4.29 9.05 22.41
C LEU A 257 -4.30 8.14 23.65
N ARG A 258 -4.26 6.81 23.47
CA ARG A 258 -4.27 5.85 24.57
C ARG A 258 -3.02 5.93 25.44
N LEU A 259 -1.88 6.30 24.86
CA LEU A 259 -0.64 6.55 25.61
C LEU A 259 -0.60 7.94 26.26
N GLY A 260 -1.65 8.76 26.13
CA GLY A 260 -1.69 10.11 26.69
C GLY A 260 -0.72 11.09 26.01
N LEU A 261 -0.19 10.73 24.83
CA LEU A 261 0.79 11.53 24.09
C LEU A 261 0.16 12.73 23.39
N ALA A 262 -1.16 12.76 23.23
CA ALA A 262 -1.92 13.87 22.68
C ALA A 262 -3.26 14.03 23.40
N LYS A 263 -3.86 15.22 23.28
CA LYS A 263 -5.27 15.45 23.59
C LYS A 263 -6.09 15.30 22.30
N PRO A 264 -7.29 14.67 22.33
CA PRO A 264 -8.11 14.50 21.14
C PRO A 264 -8.38 15.80 20.37
N GLU A 265 -8.67 16.89 21.09
CA GLU A 265 -8.99 18.20 20.54
C GLU A 265 -7.81 18.91 19.87
N ASP A 266 -6.58 18.54 20.21
CA ASP A 266 -5.35 19.16 19.69
C ASP A 266 -4.66 18.31 18.62
N LEU A 267 -5.13 17.08 18.40
CA LEU A 267 -4.48 16.12 17.52
C LEU A 267 -4.96 16.27 16.07
N THR A 268 -4.01 16.46 15.16
CA THR A 268 -4.24 16.47 13.73
C THR A 268 -3.45 15.38 13.04
N ALA A 269 -4.03 14.77 12.00
CA ALA A 269 -3.37 13.78 11.16
C ALA A 269 -3.44 14.18 9.69
N ALA A 270 -2.32 14.05 9.00
CA ALA A 270 -2.21 14.17 7.55
C ALA A 270 -1.76 12.83 6.98
N THR A 271 -2.26 12.49 5.79
CA THR A 271 -1.89 11.27 5.09
C THR A 271 -1.30 11.61 3.73
N PHE A 272 -0.26 10.90 3.33
CA PHE A 272 0.40 11.07 2.04
C PHE A 272 0.54 9.71 1.37
N ASP A 273 0.07 9.58 0.13
CA ASP A 273 0.26 8.37 -0.66
C ASP A 273 0.63 8.72 -2.10
N LEU A 274 1.46 7.88 -2.73
CA LEU A 274 1.78 8.00 -4.16
C LEU A 274 0.63 7.53 -5.04
N ASN A 275 -0.26 6.67 -4.51
CA ASN A 275 -1.39 6.16 -5.24
C ASN A 275 -2.60 7.09 -5.12
N PRO A 276 -3.08 7.65 -6.25
CA PRO A 276 -4.21 8.60 -6.22
C PRO A 276 -5.52 7.95 -5.75
N ALA A 277 -5.69 6.63 -5.86
CA ALA A 277 -6.88 5.95 -5.36
C ALA A 277 -6.95 5.99 -3.82
N VAL A 278 -5.81 5.88 -3.14
CA VAL A 278 -5.70 5.97 -1.68
C VAL A 278 -6.03 7.39 -1.23
N ASN A 279 -5.40 8.39 -1.84
CA ASN A 279 -5.68 9.80 -1.53
C ASN A 279 -7.15 10.15 -1.78
N ALA A 280 -7.73 9.69 -2.88
CA ALA A 280 -9.14 9.92 -3.18
C ALA A 280 -10.08 9.25 -2.17
N HIS A 281 -9.73 8.07 -1.66
CA HIS A 281 -10.49 7.41 -0.59
C HIS A 281 -10.47 8.24 0.68
N ILE A 282 -9.28 8.63 1.18
CA ILE A 282 -9.15 9.46 2.39
C ILE A 282 -9.84 10.82 2.23
N ALA A 283 -9.75 11.44 1.05
CA ALA A 283 -10.45 12.70 0.78
C ALA A 283 -11.97 12.55 0.94
N ARG A 284 -12.56 11.47 0.42
CA ARG A 284 -13.98 11.14 0.62
C ARG A 284 -14.32 10.94 2.09
N LEU A 285 -13.44 10.30 2.88
CA LEU A 285 -13.66 10.17 4.33
C LEU A 285 -13.74 11.53 5.03
N GLY A 286 -12.88 12.47 4.65
CA GLY A 286 -12.92 13.84 5.16
C GLY A 286 -14.22 14.57 4.80
N GLU A 287 -14.71 14.41 3.57
CA GLU A 287 -16.00 14.97 3.13
C GLU A 287 -17.17 14.35 3.90
N GLN A 288 -17.19 13.02 4.04
CA GLN A 288 -18.19 12.28 4.80
C GLN A 288 -18.23 12.71 6.27
N ALA A 289 -17.07 12.84 6.91
CA ALA A 289 -16.96 13.29 8.29
C ALA A 289 -17.54 14.70 8.50
N ARG A 290 -17.27 15.64 7.58
CA ARG A 290 -17.87 17.00 7.62
C ARG A 290 -19.38 16.98 7.44
N ALA A 291 -19.91 16.00 6.71
CA ALA A 291 -21.34 15.75 6.57
C ALA A 291 -21.95 14.96 7.75
N GLY A 292 -21.18 14.70 8.81
CA GLY A 292 -21.62 13.94 9.98
C GLY A 292 -21.80 12.44 9.72
N GLN A 293 -21.28 11.93 8.61
CA GLN A 293 -21.37 10.51 8.26
C GLN A 293 -20.26 9.72 8.96
N PRO A 294 -20.58 8.59 9.61
CA PRO A 294 -19.58 7.77 10.25
C PRO A 294 -18.74 7.03 9.21
N TYR A 295 -17.46 6.82 9.54
CA TYR A 295 -16.60 5.90 8.83
C TYR A 295 -16.50 4.59 9.62
N VAL A 296 -17.09 3.52 9.09
CA VAL A 296 -17.13 2.22 9.76
C VAL A 296 -15.94 1.40 9.32
N VAL A 297 -15.13 1.04 10.31
CA VAL A 297 -13.96 0.19 10.14
C VAL A 297 -14.25 -1.22 10.61
N GLN A 298 -13.95 -2.21 9.78
CA GLN A 298 -13.97 -3.61 10.15
C GLN A 298 -12.55 -4.07 10.49
N LEU A 299 -12.31 -4.43 11.74
CA LEU A 299 -11.03 -5.03 12.12
C LEU A 299 -10.99 -6.50 11.65
N PRO A 300 -9.86 -6.96 11.08
CA PRO A 300 -9.66 -8.39 10.84
C PRO A 300 -9.78 -9.13 12.18
N ARG A 301 -10.43 -10.30 12.18
CA ARG A 301 -10.51 -11.12 13.40
C ARG A 301 -9.09 -11.59 13.73
N ALA A 302 -8.63 -11.27 14.94
CA ALA A 302 -7.43 -11.86 15.52
C ALA A 302 -7.65 -13.33 15.86
#